data_AF-A0A7S2B036-F1
#
_entry.id   AF-A0A7S2B036-F1
#
_cell.length_a   1.000
_cell.length_b   1.000
_cell.length_c   1.000
_cell.angle_alpha   90.00
_cell.angle_beta   90.00
_cell.angle_gamma   90.00
#
_symmetry.space_group_name_H-M   'P 1'
#
loop_
_entity.id
_entity.type
_entity.pdbx_description
1 polymer ?
#
loop_
_entity_poly.entity_id
_entity_poly.type
_entity_poly.pdbx_seq_one_letter_code
_entity_poly.pdbx_strand_id
1 'polypeptide(L)'
;ADRECDHWHDDAGILTHHMAFTLELEQSLQSIKESVALPYWDYTIDSYLYDANTWQNSSIFNDNWFGPVESGSEDHVITVGRWAYQKVMKNAEEWSEIHNPYGLLRSPWNTNSVPYFTRYDLTLGHAFYTNFPTCSQFSECIRRDSLAKINECLNGETHGPVHIMIG
;
A
#
# COMPACT_ATOMS: atom_id res chain seq x y z
N ALA A 1 -2.16 11.04 -19.19
CA ALA A 1 -2.71 11.18 -17.84
C ALA A 1 -4.18 11.53 -17.99
N ASP A 2 -5.06 10.67 -17.50
CA ASP A 2 -6.49 11.00 -17.37
C ASP A 2 -6.63 12.16 -16.38
N ARG A 3 -7.52 13.11 -16.65
CA ARG A 3 -7.83 14.22 -15.73
C ARG A 3 -8.49 13.73 -14.43
N GLU A 4 -9.09 12.55 -14.47
CA GLU A 4 -9.81 11.95 -13.35
C GLU A 4 -8.97 10.94 -12.55
N CYS A 5 -7.75 10.57 -12.97
CA CYS A 5 -7.03 9.49 -12.28
C CYS A 5 -6.46 9.86 -10.88
N ASP A 6 -6.27 11.15 -10.56
CA ASP A 6 -5.62 11.58 -9.30
C ASP A 6 -6.62 12.03 -8.21
N HIS A 7 -7.93 12.06 -8.51
CA HIS A 7 -8.92 12.54 -7.53
C HIS A 7 -9.06 11.60 -6.31
N TRP A 8 -8.47 10.40 -6.34
CA TRP A 8 -8.43 9.46 -5.21
C TRP A 8 -7.34 9.79 -4.20
N HIS A 9 -6.31 10.56 -4.58
CA HIS A 9 -5.17 10.88 -3.73
C HIS A 9 -5.03 12.37 -3.44
N ASP A 10 -5.58 13.25 -4.28
CA ASP A 10 -5.48 14.70 -4.07
C ASP A 10 -6.50 15.25 -3.05
N ASP A 11 -5.98 16.07 -2.12
CA ASP A 11 -6.71 16.89 -1.13
C ASP A 11 -7.90 16.17 -0.49
N ALA A 12 -9.14 16.64 -0.69
CA ALA A 12 -10.34 16.10 -0.06
C ALA A 12 -10.70 14.66 -0.51
N GLY A 13 -10.06 14.17 -1.57
CA GLY A 13 -10.26 12.84 -2.12
C GLY A 13 -9.65 11.73 -1.27
N ILE A 14 -8.47 11.94 -0.69
CA ILE A 14 -7.66 10.86 -0.09
C ILE A 14 -8.44 10.05 0.94
N LEU A 15 -8.90 10.69 2.02
CA LEU A 15 -9.54 9.99 3.14
C LEU A 15 -10.86 9.35 2.72
N THR A 16 -11.71 10.11 2.01
CA THR A 16 -13.06 9.67 1.69
C THR A 16 -13.05 8.43 0.79
N HIS A 17 -12.23 8.45 -0.27
CA HIS A 17 -12.17 7.33 -1.20
C HIS A 17 -11.51 6.09 -0.57
N HIS A 18 -10.42 6.26 0.19
CA HIS A 18 -9.76 5.13 0.86
C HIS A 18 -10.65 4.49 1.93
N MET A 19 -11.41 5.29 2.68
CA MET A 19 -12.39 4.77 3.63
C MET A 19 -13.53 4.02 2.93
N ALA A 20 -14.02 4.53 1.80
CA ALA A 20 -15.07 3.86 1.01
C ALA A 20 -14.58 2.51 0.46
N PHE A 21 -13.38 2.47 -0.13
CA PHE A 21 -12.78 1.24 -0.65
C PHE A 21 -12.51 0.20 0.46
N THR A 22 -12.02 0.67 1.61
CA THR A 22 -11.79 -0.17 2.80
C THR A 22 -13.10 -0.79 3.29
N LEU A 23 -14.18 0.00 3.32
CA LEU A 23 -15.51 -0.46 3.71
C LEU A 23 -16.08 -1.48 2.70
N GLU A 24 -15.90 -1.25 1.39
CA GLU A 24 -16.34 -2.19 0.35
C GLU A 24 -15.63 -3.55 0.47
N LEU A 25 -14.32 -3.54 0.74
CA LEU A 25 -13.55 -4.76 1.01
C LEU A 25 -14.07 -5.48 2.26
N GLU A 26 -14.31 -4.76 3.36
CA GLU A 26 -14.86 -5.33 4.59
C GLU A 26 -16.24 -5.98 4.34
N GLN A 27 -17.15 -5.27 3.67
CA GLN A 27 -18.49 -5.78 3.35
C GLN A 27 -18.44 -7.00 2.42
N SER A 28 -17.51 -7.00 1.46
CA SER A 28 -17.27 -8.16 0.59
C SER A 28 -16.82 -9.38 1.40
N LEU A 29 -15.96 -9.22 2.41
CA LEU A 29 -15.57 -10.30 3.32
C LEU A 29 -16.72 -10.73 4.24
N GLN A 30 -17.53 -9.77 4.71
CA GLN A 30 -18.71 -10.04 5.55
C GLN A 30 -19.80 -10.81 4.78
N SER A 31 -19.87 -10.69 3.46
CA SER A 31 -20.76 -11.51 2.62
C SER A 31 -20.44 -13.01 2.70
N ILE A 32 -19.20 -13.36 3.05
CA ILE A 32 -18.74 -14.74 3.29
C ILE A 32 -18.85 -15.08 4.78
N LYS A 33 -18.41 -14.16 5.66
CA LYS A 33 -18.45 -14.33 7.12
C LYS A 33 -18.70 -12.99 7.82
N GLU A 34 -19.94 -12.78 8.24
CA GLU A 34 -20.45 -11.54 8.84
C GLU A 34 -19.61 -11.02 10.02
N SER A 35 -19.01 -11.91 10.82
CA SER A 35 -18.24 -11.51 12.00
C SER A 35 -16.83 -10.97 11.69
N VAL A 36 -16.46 -10.84 10.41
CA VAL A 36 -15.15 -10.33 10.02
C VAL A 36 -15.17 -8.80 10.03
N ALA A 37 -14.17 -8.22 10.69
CA ALA A 37 -13.81 -6.81 10.54
C ALA A 37 -12.43 -6.73 9.88
N LEU A 38 -12.18 -5.69 9.10
CA LEU A 38 -10.91 -5.52 8.43
C LEU A 38 -9.82 -5.18 9.46
N PRO A 39 -8.77 -6.01 9.58
CA PRO A 39 -7.67 -5.70 10.48
C PRO A 39 -6.86 -4.51 9.94
N TYR A 40 -6.33 -3.69 10.83
CA TYR A 40 -5.38 -2.65 10.49
C TYR A 40 -4.01 -2.95 11.09
N TRP A 41 -2.97 -2.39 10.47
CA TRP A 41 -1.60 -2.44 10.97
C TRP A 41 -1.22 -1.05 11.49
N ASP A 42 -0.87 -0.98 12.77
CA ASP A 42 -0.35 0.24 13.38
C ASP A 42 1.16 0.33 13.19
N TYR A 43 1.59 0.85 12.04
CA TYR A 43 3.02 1.05 11.74
C TYR A 43 3.68 2.12 12.62
N THR A 44 2.92 2.87 13.43
CA THR A 44 3.53 3.78 14.42
C THR A 44 4.19 2.99 15.57
N ILE A 45 3.67 1.80 15.89
CA ILE A 45 4.34 0.88 16.82
C ILE A 45 5.65 0.40 16.23
N ASP A 46 5.65 0.03 14.94
CA ASP A 46 6.85 -0.42 14.26
C ASP A 46 7.87 0.71 14.11
N SER A 47 7.43 1.95 13.88
CA SER A 47 8.30 3.14 13.89
C SER A 47 9.01 3.36 15.23
N TYR A 48 8.43 2.88 16.33
CA TYR A 48 9.03 2.97 17.66
C TYR A 48 9.98 1.80 17.95
N LEU A 49 9.65 0.60 17.47
CA LEU A 49 10.41 -0.63 17.76
C LEU A 49 11.63 -0.81 16.85
N TYR A 50 11.56 -0.31 15.62
CA TYR A 50 12.58 -0.54 14.60
C TYR A 50 13.17 0.77 14.09
N ASP A 51 14.37 0.66 13.54
CA ASP A 51 15.10 1.76 12.92
C ASP A 51 15.20 1.58 11.39
N ALA A 52 15.94 2.52 10.78
CA ALA A 52 16.18 2.58 9.34
C ALA A 52 16.66 1.28 8.70
N ASN A 53 17.36 0.44 9.45
CA ASN A 53 17.95 -0.80 8.95
C ASN A 53 17.19 -2.06 9.39
N THR A 54 16.17 -1.92 10.24
CA THR A 54 15.53 -3.05 10.92
C THR A 54 14.01 -3.07 10.81
N TRP A 55 13.38 -2.08 10.17
CA TRP A 55 11.92 -2.02 10.01
C TRP A 55 11.33 -3.26 9.31
N GLN A 56 12.08 -3.90 8.42
CA GLN A 56 11.70 -5.14 7.74
C GLN A 56 11.58 -6.35 8.69
N ASN A 57 12.09 -6.24 9.92
CA ASN A 57 11.93 -7.27 10.96
C ASN A 57 10.55 -7.22 11.62
N SER A 58 9.67 -6.29 11.23
CA SER A 58 8.29 -6.28 11.71
C SER A 58 7.60 -7.62 11.47
N SER A 59 6.83 -8.05 12.47
CA SER A 59 6.10 -9.32 12.42
C SER A 59 5.13 -9.44 11.25
N ILE A 60 4.71 -8.30 10.68
CA ILE A 60 3.84 -8.25 9.50
C ILE A 60 4.51 -8.89 8.26
N PHE A 61 5.85 -8.88 8.21
CA PHE A 61 6.67 -9.40 7.11
C PHE A 61 7.10 -10.86 7.32
N ASN A 62 6.67 -11.50 8.40
CA ASN A 62 6.93 -12.93 8.60
C ASN A 62 6.16 -13.77 7.57
N ASP A 63 6.70 -14.95 7.24
CA ASP A 63 6.10 -15.91 6.31
C ASP A 63 4.69 -16.34 6.72
N ASN A 64 4.41 -16.46 8.03
CA ASN A 64 3.06 -16.81 8.51
C ASN A 64 2.05 -15.65 8.39
N TRP A 65 2.48 -14.49 7.90
CA TRP A 65 1.67 -13.29 7.70
C TRP A 65 1.67 -12.84 6.23
N PHE A 66 2.16 -11.63 5.92
CA PHE A 66 2.17 -11.10 4.55
C PHE A 66 3.43 -11.46 3.76
N GLY A 67 4.39 -12.16 4.37
CA GLY A 67 5.68 -12.45 3.75
C GLY A 67 6.59 -11.21 3.69
N PRO A 68 7.88 -11.41 3.36
CA PRO A 68 8.89 -10.36 3.41
C PRO A 68 8.62 -9.29 2.36
N VAL A 69 9.22 -8.11 2.55
CA VAL A 69 9.24 -7.06 1.53
C VAL A 69 10.03 -7.52 0.32
N GLU A 70 11.18 -8.15 0.55
CA GLU A 70 12.00 -8.76 -0.48
C GLU A 70 12.19 -10.25 -0.22
N SER A 71 11.95 -11.07 -1.23
CA SER A 71 12.10 -12.53 -1.11
C SER A 71 13.32 -13.08 -1.87
N GLY A 72 14.16 -12.18 -2.42
CA GLY A 72 15.38 -12.54 -3.13
C GLY A 72 15.16 -13.06 -4.55
N SER A 73 13.93 -12.93 -5.07
CA SER A 73 13.63 -13.17 -6.49
C SER A 73 14.21 -12.03 -7.33
N GLU A 74 14.88 -12.35 -8.45
CA GLU A 74 15.39 -11.33 -9.38
C GLU A 74 14.29 -10.40 -9.91
N ASP A 75 13.07 -10.91 -10.01
CA ASP A 75 11.89 -10.18 -10.50
C ASP A 75 11.05 -9.57 -9.35
N HIS A 76 11.57 -9.53 -8.12
CA HIS A 76 10.91 -8.95 -6.93
C HIS A 76 9.57 -9.62 -6.56
N VAL A 77 9.32 -10.83 -7.08
CA VAL A 77 8.13 -11.62 -6.77
C VAL A 77 8.16 -12.02 -5.30
N ILE A 78 7.02 -11.97 -4.62
CA ILE A 78 6.88 -12.56 -3.29
C ILE A 78 6.82 -14.09 -3.42
N THR A 79 7.79 -14.81 -2.86
CA THR A 79 7.91 -16.27 -2.99
C THR A 79 7.50 -17.06 -1.74
N VAL A 80 7.28 -16.38 -0.61
CA VAL A 80 6.88 -17.00 0.67
C VAL A 80 5.74 -16.24 1.35
N GLY A 81 5.03 -16.93 2.24
CA GLY A 81 3.88 -16.42 2.98
C GLY A 81 2.56 -16.36 2.22
N ARG A 82 1.54 -15.68 2.79
CA ARG A 82 0.15 -15.75 2.29
C ARG A 82 0.00 -15.29 0.84
N TRP A 83 0.85 -14.38 0.40
CA TRP A 83 0.82 -13.80 -0.95
C TRP A 83 1.85 -14.40 -1.90
N ALA A 84 2.51 -15.50 -1.52
CA ALA A 84 3.48 -16.19 -2.35
C ALA A 84 2.90 -16.54 -3.73
N TYR A 85 3.54 -16.08 -4.79
CA TYR A 85 3.12 -16.28 -6.18
C TYR A 85 1.66 -15.87 -6.46
N GLN A 86 1.13 -14.91 -5.70
CA GLN A 86 -0.18 -14.35 -5.99
C GLN A 86 -0.16 -13.75 -7.39
N LYS A 87 -1.00 -14.26 -8.29
CA LYS A 87 -1.06 -13.77 -9.67
C LYS A 87 -1.77 -12.42 -9.71
N VAL A 88 -1.23 -11.51 -10.52
CA VAL A 88 -1.95 -10.30 -10.94
C VAL A 88 -2.89 -10.70 -12.07
N MET A 89 -4.16 -10.28 -11.98
CA MET A 89 -5.15 -10.62 -12.98
C MET A 89 -4.72 -10.08 -14.37
N LYS A 90 -4.85 -10.92 -15.39
CA LYS A 90 -4.66 -10.57 -16.79
C LYS A 90 -5.99 -10.76 -17.51
N ASN A 91 -6.26 -9.92 -18.52
CA ASN A 91 -7.55 -9.91 -19.23
C ASN A 91 -8.71 -9.68 -18.24
N ALA A 92 -8.60 -8.59 -17.47
CA ALA A 92 -9.55 -8.21 -16.44
C ALA A 92 -10.63 -7.27 -16.99
N GLU A 93 -10.95 -7.29 -18.29
CA GLU A 93 -11.83 -6.32 -18.94
C GLU A 93 -13.26 -6.36 -18.39
N GLU A 94 -13.68 -7.49 -17.80
CA GLU A 94 -14.96 -7.61 -17.09
C GLU A 94 -14.99 -6.79 -15.78
N TRP A 95 -13.83 -6.39 -15.25
CA TRP A 95 -13.65 -5.69 -13.98
C TRP A 95 -13.04 -4.29 -14.14
N SER A 96 -12.12 -4.11 -15.07
CA SER A 96 -11.46 -2.83 -15.35
C SER A 96 -10.95 -2.76 -16.79
N GLU A 97 -11.25 -1.65 -17.45
CA GLU A 97 -10.65 -1.30 -18.74
C GLU A 97 -9.21 -0.77 -18.59
N ILE A 98 -8.77 -0.53 -17.35
CA ILE A 98 -7.46 0.04 -17.03
C ILE A 98 -6.48 -1.09 -16.71
N HIS A 99 -5.48 -1.23 -17.57
CA HIS A 99 -4.40 -2.19 -17.41
C HIS A 99 -3.07 -1.60 -17.88
N ASN A 100 -1.96 -2.23 -17.51
CA ASN A 100 -0.65 -1.83 -18.01
C ASN A 100 -0.39 -2.33 -19.45
N PRO A 101 0.74 -1.98 -20.10
CA PRO A 101 1.04 -2.39 -21.48
C PRO A 101 1.09 -3.90 -21.74
N TYR A 102 1.10 -4.73 -20.69
CA TYR A 102 1.13 -6.19 -20.77
C TYR A 102 -0.24 -6.84 -20.51
N GLY A 103 -1.29 -6.03 -20.29
CA GLY A 103 -2.65 -6.49 -20.00
C GLY A 103 -2.87 -6.93 -18.55
N LEU A 104 -1.94 -6.59 -17.64
CA LEU A 104 -2.07 -6.88 -16.21
C LEU A 104 -2.88 -5.79 -15.52
N LEU A 105 -3.73 -6.17 -14.56
CA LEU A 105 -4.48 -5.26 -13.67
C LEU A 105 -3.53 -4.48 -12.77
N ARG A 106 -2.93 -3.46 -13.36
CA ARG A 106 -1.95 -2.52 -12.80
C ARG A 106 -2.23 -1.17 -13.44
N SER A 107 -1.75 -0.10 -12.81
CA SER A 107 -1.87 1.23 -13.42
C SER A 107 -1.17 1.28 -14.79
N PRO A 108 -1.65 2.10 -15.75
CA PRO A 108 -1.07 2.19 -17.09
C PRO A 108 0.40 2.62 -17.11
N TRP A 109 0.85 3.34 -16.08
CA TRP A 109 2.23 3.78 -15.90
C TRP A 109 3.13 2.77 -15.17
N ASN A 110 2.57 1.71 -14.59
CA ASN A 110 3.36 0.60 -14.04
C ASN A 110 3.73 -0.38 -15.17
N THR A 111 4.89 -0.15 -15.80
CA THR A 111 5.39 -0.96 -16.91
C THR A 111 6.03 -2.28 -16.48
N ASN A 112 5.76 -2.78 -15.27
CA ASN A 112 6.24 -4.08 -14.82
C ASN A 112 5.48 -5.23 -15.54
N SER A 113 6.21 -6.08 -16.26
CA SER A 113 5.65 -7.22 -17.00
C SER A 113 5.45 -8.49 -16.17
N VAL A 114 5.92 -8.50 -14.92
CA VAL A 114 5.87 -9.67 -14.02
C VAL A 114 4.41 -9.98 -13.63
N PRO A 115 3.88 -11.19 -13.94
CA PRO A 115 2.47 -11.53 -13.76
C PRO A 115 2.12 -11.96 -12.33
N TYR A 116 2.95 -11.58 -11.35
CA TYR A 116 2.80 -11.90 -9.94
C TYR A 116 2.86 -10.63 -9.09
N PHE A 117 2.38 -10.71 -7.86
CA PHE A 117 2.55 -9.65 -6.89
C PHE A 117 4.04 -9.50 -6.54
N THR A 118 4.50 -8.26 -6.58
CA THR A 118 5.89 -7.87 -6.42
C THR A 118 6.00 -6.80 -5.36
N ARG A 119 7.07 -6.82 -4.57
CA ARG A 119 7.41 -5.79 -3.58
C ARG A 119 8.87 -5.44 -3.70
N TYR A 120 9.21 -4.17 -3.47
CA TYR A 120 10.58 -3.70 -3.49
C TYR A 120 10.67 -2.41 -2.67
N ASP A 121 11.70 -2.27 -1.86
CA ASP A 121 11.89 -1.15 -0.93
C ASP A 121 12.63 0.06 -1.54
N LEU A 122 12.99 -0.02 -2.82
CA LEU A 122 13.70 1.04 -3.54
C LEU A 122 12.88 1.56 -4.72
N THR A 123 12.83 2.88 -4.85
CA THR A 123 12.33 3.55 -6.05
C THR A 123 13.52 4.04 -6.87
N LEU A 124 13.62 3.62 -8.13
CA LEU A 124 14.76 3.95 -9.01
C LEU A 124 16.14 3.61 -8.38
N GLY A 125 16.22 2.56 -7.57
CA GLY A 125 17.45 2.13 -6.88
C GLY A 125 17.80 2.95 -5.63
N HIS A 126 16.90 3.81 -5.16
CA HIS A 126 17.10 4.65 -3.98
C HIS A 126 16.00 4.43 -2.93
N ALA A 127 16.40 4.37 -1.67
CA ALA A 127 15.49 4.41 -0.53
C ALA A 127 15.11 5.87 -0.26
N PHE A 128 13.90 6.28 -0.63
CA PHE A 128 13.39 7.64 -0.38
C PHE A 128 12.98 7.83 1.07
N TYR A 129 12.53 6.76 1.72
CA TYR A 129 12.17 6.72 3.13
C TYR A 129 12.85 5.52 3.77
N THR A 130 13.28 5.72 5.01
CA THR A 130 13.98 4.68 5.78
C THR A 130 13.25 4.32 7.06
N ASN A 131 12.28 5.14 7.52
CA ASN A 131 11.53 4.87 8.75
C ASN A 131 10.04 5.08 8.50
N PHE A 132 9.21 4.31 9.19
CA PHE A 132 7.77 4.52 9.17
C PHE A 132 7.38 5.82 9.89
N PRO A 133 6.24 6.42 9.51
CA PRO A 133 5.72 7.60 10.20
C PRO A 133 5.42 7.33 11.68
N THR A 134 5.80 8.27 12.53
CA THR A 134 5.76 8.19 13.99
C THR A 134 4.45 8.72 14.57
N CYS A 135 4.14 8.36 15.82
CA CYS A 135 2.98 8.90 16.54
C CYS A 135 2.98 10.44 16.61
N SER A 136 4.17 11.07 16.74
CA SER A 136 4.27 12.53 16.75
C SER A 136 3.90 13.14 15.40
N GLN A 137 4.33 12.54 14.29
CA GLN A 137 3.96 13.01 12.94
C GLN A 137 2.44 12.95 12.73
N PHE A 138 1.79 11.84 13.11
CA PHE A 138 0.33 11.75 13.09
C PHE A 138 -0.34 12.83 13.95
N SER A 139 0.16 13.00 15.18
CA SER A 139 -0.37 13.98 16.10
C SER A 139 -0.20 15.43 15.61
N GLU A 140 0.85 15.71 14.84
CA GLU A 140 1.08 17.01 14.20
C GLU A 140 0.16 17.21 12.99
N CYS A 141 -0.03 16.18 12.16
CA CYS A 141 -0.93 16.23 11.00
C CYS A 141 -2.38 16.50 11.39
N ILE A 142 -2.91 15.82 12.41
CA ILE A 142 -4.32 16.01 12.82
C ILE A 142 -4.58 17.36 13.51
N ARG A 143 -3.53 18.03 14.00
CA ARG A 143 -3.61 19.34 14.68
C ARG A 143 -3.49 20.53 13.72
N ARG A 144 -3.41 20.30 12.41
CA ARG A 144 -3.42 21.39 11.42
C ARG A 144 -4.74 22.16 11.48
N ASP A 145 -4.69 23.42 11.08
CA ASP A 145 -5.75 24.41 11.23
C ASP A 145 -6.85 24.35 10.15
N SER A 146 -6.71 23.47 9.15
CA SER A 146 -7.73 23.26 8.13
C SER A 146 -7.76 21.80 7.66
N LEU A 147 -8.93 21.35 7.21
CA LEU A 147 -9.10 20.00 6.66
C LEU A 147 -8.17 19.75 5.46
N ALA A 148 -7.97 20.75 4.60
CA ALA A 148 -7.07 20.63 3.45
C ALA A 148 -5.62 20.32 3.89
N LYS A 149 -5.11 21.03 4.90
CA LYS A 149 -3.77 20.77 5.45
C LYS A 149 -3.69 19.44 6.21
N ILE A 150 -4.78 19.01 6.85
CA ILE A 150 -4.85 17.69 7.45
C ILE A 150 -4.72 16.63 6.35
N ASN A 151 -5.50 16.73 5.27
CA ASN A 151 -5.49 15.77 4.16
C ASN A 151 -4.15 15.73 3.44
N GLU A 152 -3.57 16.90 3.14
CA GLU A 152 -2.23 17.01 2.54
C GLU A 152 -1.18 16.30 3.38
N CYS A 153 -1.15 16.57 4.69
CA CYS A 153 -0.21 15.96 5.63
C CYS A 153 -0.45 14.45 5.75
N LEU A 154 -1.71 14.02 5.85
CA LEU A 154 -2.03 12.59 5.95
C LEU A 154 -1.59 11.84 4.69
N ASN A 155 -1.86 12.40 3.50
CA ASN A 155 -1.45 11.81 2.23
C ASN A 155 0.09 11.74 2.10
N GLY A 156 0.77 12.88 2.18
CA GLY A 156 2.19 12.99 1.87
C GLY A 156 3.14 12.48 2.96
N GLU A 157 2.79 12.69 4.24
CA GLU A 157 3.72 12.45 5.36
C GLU A 157 3.42 11.14 6.11
N THR A 158 2.16 10.74 6.22
CA THR A 158 1.79 9.57 7.05
C THR A 158 1.44 8.33 6.26
N HIS A 159 0.87 8.45 5.07
CA HIS A 159 0.47 7.30 4.24
C HIS A 159 1.48 7.03 3.12
N GLY A 160 1.86 8.07 2.36
CA GLY A 160 2.70 7.95 1.16
C GLY A 160 4.03 7.24 1.38
N PRO A 161 4.77 7.52 2.48
CA PRO A 161 6.04 6.84 2.77
C PRO A 161 5.88 5.32 2.86
N VAL A 162 4.77 4.84 3.43
CA VAL A 162 4.54 3.40 3.65
C VAL A 162 4.42 2.66 2.31
N HIS A 163 3.72 3.25 1.33
CA HIS A 163 3.65 2.69 -0.04
C HIS A 163 5.03 2.59 -0.69
N ILE A 164 5.83 3.66 -0.57
CA ILE A 164 7.16 3.74 -1.20
C ILE A 164 8.16 2.79 -0.54
N MET A 165 8.05 2.57 0.77
CA MET A 165 8.94 1.66 1.50
C MET A 165 8.68 0.18 1.21
N ILE A 166 7.45 -0.20 0.86
CA ILE A 166 7.06 -1.62 0.76
C ILE A 166 6.93 -2.10 -0.70
N GLY A 167 6.57 -1.19 -1.61
CA GLY A 167 6.32 -1.51 -3.03
C GLY A 167 4.91 -2.04 -3.31
#